data_AF-A0A8J6TB83-F1
#
_entry.id   AF-A0A8J6TB83-F1
#
_cell.length_a   1.000
_cell.length_b   1.000
_cell.length_c   1.000
_cell.angle_alpha   90.00
_cell.angle_beta   90.00
_cell.angle_gamma   90.00
#
_symmetry.space_group_name_H-M   'P 1'
#
loop_
_entity.id
_entity.type
_entity.pdbx_description
1 polymer ?
#
loop_
_entity_poly.entity_id
_entity_poly.type
_entity_poly.pdbx_seq_one_letter_code
_entity_poly.pdbx_strand_id
1 'polypeptide(L)'
;MHDGTSSETASEDSWVWIAQIEPYEGESISHYFGRFRHHELNSVSAPTPLSDAAGIGFALSRWEKFRFNPFPSRRELAAMAKLVGLDAERLLAMFPPKAIPTVNRSTRLCGACYAEAPYHRMEWQFETTKGCDRHQLRLISRCPACDEKIPLPSEWENGQCSKCGMRFRTMAKKQKRY
;
A
#
# COMPACT_ATOMS: atom_id res chain seq x y z
N MET A 1 -35.61 40.48 -13.85
CA MET A 1 -36.31 39.21 -13.61
C MET A 1 -35.22 38.18 -13.36
N HIS A 2 -35.00 37.87 -12.09
CA HIS A 2 -34.14 36.77 -11.65
C HIS A 2 -34.97 35.49 -11.60
N ASP A 3 -34.38 34.41 -12.10
CA ASP A 3 -34.43 33.01 -11.65
C ASP A 3 -34.17 32.14 -12.89
N GLY A 4 -33.23 31.20 -12.94
CA GLY A 4 -32.76 30.33 -11.86
C GLY A 4 -33.28 28.92 -12.13
N THR A 5 -32.48 27.90 -11.80
CA THR A 5 -32.70 26.43 -11.94
C THR A 5 -32.12 25.84 -13.24
N SER A 6 -30.84 25.48 -13.31
CA SER A 6 -30.13 24.36 -12.63
C SER A 6 -30.68 22.98 -12.97
N SER A 7 -29.88 22.20 -13.70
CA SER A 7 -29.65 20.77 -13.41
C SER A 7 -28.50 20.27 -14.29
N GLU A 8 -27.27 20.66 -13.95
CA GLU A 8 -26.07 19.92 -14.34
C GLU A 8 -26.06 18.60 -13.56
N THR A 9 -26.42 17.51 -14.22
CA THR A 9 -26.18 16.15 -13.72
C THR A 9 -24.70 15.83 -13.89
N ALA A 10 -23.88 16.16 -12.89
CA ALA A 10 -22.53 15.65 -12.81
C ALA A 10 -22.53 14.21 -12.26
N SER A 11 -21.87 13.33 -13.01
CA SER A 11 -20.97 12.26 -12.53
C SER A 11 -21.56 10.99 -11.90
N GLU A 12 -22.28 10.18 -12.66
CA GLU A 12 -22.42 8.73 -12.37
C GLU A 12 -21.49 7.84 -13.24
N ASP A 13 -20.93 8.35 -14.34
CA ASP A 13 -20.22 7.51 -15.35
C ASP A 13 -18.68 7.55 -15.32
N SER A 14 -18.05 8.15 -14.31
CA SER A 14 -16.56 8.29 -14.29
C SER A 14 -15.80 7.06 -13.77
N TRP A 15 -16.49 6.02 -13.27
CA TRP A 15 -15.87 4.93 -12.51
C TRP A 15 -15.84 3.58 -13.23
N VAL A 16 -16.29 3.53 -14.49
CA VAL A 16 -16.48 2.29 -15.27
C VAL A 16 -15.16 1.56 -15.60
N TRP A 17 -14.01 2.20 -15.39
CA TRP A 17 -12.70 1.69 -15.83
C TRP A 17 -11.80 1.17 -14.69
N ILE A 18 -12.29 1.13 -13.45
CA ILE A 18 -11.48 0.63 -12.32
C ILE A 18 -11.49 -0.89 -12.31
N ALA A 19 -10.34 -1.48 -12.62
CA ALA A 19 -10.08 -2.89 -12.41
C ALA A 19 -9.97 -3.20 -10.92
N GLN A 20 -10.70 -4.23 -10.52
CA GLN A 20 -10.65 -4.78 -9.18
C GLN A 20 -9.44 -5.69 -9.05
N ILE A 21 -8.67 -5.51 -7.98
CA ILE A 21 -7.54 -6.37 -7.68
C ILE A 21 -7.72 -7.04 -6.32
N GLU A 22 -7.45 -8.34 -6.26
CA GLU A 22 -7.52 -9.08 -5.01
C GLU A 22 -6.28 -8.79 -4.13
N PRO A 23 -6.50 -8.47 -2.83
CA PRO A 23 -5.42 -8.33 -1.87
C PRO A 23 -4.81 -9.70 -1.55
N TYR A 24 -3.50 -9.73 -1.34
CA TYR A 24 -2.87 -10.92 -0.77
C TYR A 24 -3.15 -11.01 0.74
N GLU A 25 -3.16 -12.24 1.27
CA GLU A 25 -3.26 -12.45 2.71
C GLU A 25 -2.11 -11.78 3.47
N GLY A 26 -2.46 -10.88 4.41
CA GLY A 26 -1.50 -10.12 5.20
C GLY A 26 -0.75 -9.03 4.43
N GLU A 27 -1.19 -8.69 3.22
CA GLU A 27 -0.65 -7.55 2.46
C GLU A 27 -0.79 -6.25 3.24
N SER A 28 0.20 -5.37 3.14
CA SER A 28 0.09 -4.04 3.72
C SER A 28 -0.79 -3.13 2.86
N ILE A 29 -1.55 -2.27 3.52
CA ILE A 29 -2.41 -1.29 2.85
C ILE A 29 -1.64 -0.40 1.87
N SER A 30 -0.38 -0.08 2.19
CA SER A 30 0.52 0.68 1.33
C SER A 30 0.80 -0.04 0.00
N HIS A 31 1.13 -1.33 0.07
CA HIS A 31 1.45 -2.10 -1.13
C HIS A 31 0.22 -2.40 -1.98
N TYR A 32 -0.90 -2.73 -1.33
CA TYR A 32 -2.17 -2.95 -2.01
C TYR A 32 -2.54 -1.75 -2.88
N PHE A 33 -2.55 -0.54 -2.32
CA PHE A 33 -2.89 0.66 -3.08
C PHE A 33 -1.85 1.02 -4.14
N GLY A 34 -0.56 0.72 -3.91
CA GLY A 34 0.44 0.79 -4.97
C GLY A 34 0.07 -0.09 -6.16
N ARG A 35 -0.18 -1.39 -5.92
CA ARG A 35 -0.60 -2.33 -6.97
C ARG A 35 -1.89 -1.90 -7.65
N PHE A 36 -2.87 -1.46 -6.88
CA PHE A 36 -4.16 -1.00 -7.42
C PHE A 36 -3.94 0.17 -8.38
N ARG A 37 -3.14 1.17 -7.95
CA ARG A 37 -2.84 2.36 -8.75
C ARG A 37 -2.05 2.06 -10.01
N HIS A 38 -1.05 1.18 -9.90
CA HIS A 38 -0.17 0.80 -11.01
C HIS A 38 -0.73 -0.35 -11.87
N HIS A 39 -1.92 -0.85 -11.56
CA HIS A 39 -2.60 -1.82 -12.43
C HIS A 39 -2.84 -1.18 -13.80
N GLU A 40 -2.60 -1.94 -14.87
CA GLU A 40 -2.62 -1.43 -16.25
C GLU A 40 -3.91 -0.69 -16.61
N LEU A 41 -5.04 -1.19 -16.13
CA LEU A 41 -6.38 -0.61 -16.35
C LEU A 41 -6.69 0.62 -15.47
N ASN A 42 -5.99 0.79 -14.34
CA ASN A 42 -6.23 1.90 -13.41
C ASN A 42 -5.28 3.08 -13.68
N SER A 43 -3.99 2.80 -13.93
CA SER A 43 -2.97 3.77 -14.34
C SER A 43 -2.97 5.10 -13.56
N VAL A 44 -3.09 5.05 -12.24
CA VAL A 44 -3.14 6.22 -11.36
C VAL A 44 -1.77 6.52 -10.75
N SER A 45 -1.14 7.63 -11.12
CA SER A 45 0.24 7.95 -10.70
C SER A 45 0.40 8.37 -9.23
N ALA A 46 -0.67 8.81 -8.56
CA ALA A 46 -0.63 9.34 -7.20
C ALA A 46 -1.87 8.93 -6.37
N PRO A 47 -1.83 8.98 -5.03
CA PRO A 47 -3.01 8.66 -4.19
C PRO A 47 -4.13 9.72 -4.26
N THR A 48 -3.82 10.96 -4.67
CA THR A 48 -4.77 12.09 -4.63
C THR A 48 -6.04 11.83 -5.44
N PRO A 49 -5.99 11.42 -6.72
CA PRO A 49 -7.21 11.17 -7.50
C PRO A 49 -8.15 10.15 -6.85
N LEU A 50 -7.62 9.06 -6.27
CA LEU A 50 -8.44 8.07 -5.56
C LEU A 50 -9.01 8.61 -4.24
N SER A 51 -8.28 9.51 -3.59
CA SER A 51 -8.76 10.09 -2.34
C SER A 51 -9.87 11.11 -2.58
N ASP A 52 -9.75 11.89 -3.64
CA ASP A 52 -10.75 12.84 -4.09
C ASP A 52 -12.01 12.09 -4.55
N ALA A 53 -11.82 11.02 -5.34
CA ALA A 53 -12.87 10.09 -5.77
C ALA A 53 -13.73 9.58 -4.60
N ALA A 54 -13.06 9.14 -3.53
CA ALA A 54 -13.72 8.58 -2.36
C ALA A 54 -14.16 9.65 -1.34
N GLY A 55 -13.82 10.93 -1.55
CA GLY A 55 -14.15 12.01 -0.62
C GLY A 55 -13.47 11.86 0.75
N ILE A 56 -12.26 11.30 0.80
CA ILE A 56 -11.51 11.02 2.05
C ILE A 56 -10.35 11.98 2.32
N GLY A 57 -10.23 13.06 1.52
CA GLY A 57 -9.18 14.07 1.67
C GLY A 57 -7.78 13.48 1.51
N PHE A 58 -6.87 13.69 2.45
CA PHE A 58 -5.49 13.18 2.35
C PHE A 58 -5.27 11.80 2.99
N ALA A 59 -6.33 11.09 3.36
CA ALA A 59 -6.22 9.87 4.16
C ALA A 59 -5.41 8.76 3.46
N LEU A 60 -5.62 8.51 2.16
CA LEU A 60 -4.88 7.49 1.43
C LEU A 60 -3.37 7.77 1.39
N SER A 61 -2.96 9.03 1.17
CA SER A 61 -1.53 9.40 1.19
C SER A 61 -0.89 9.10 2.56
N ARG A 62 -1.65 9.25 3.65
CA ARG A 62 -1.18 8.87 4.98
C ARG A 62 -1.06 7.36 5.12
N TRP A 63 -2.04 6.60 4.62
CA TRP A 63 -2.04 5.14 4.70
C TRP A 63 -0.87 4.52 3.92
N GLU A 64 -0.60 5.00 2.71
CA GLU A 64 0.54 4.57 1.90
C GLU A 64 1.90 4.83 2.59
N LYS A 65 1.96 5.85 3.45
CA LYS A 65 3.14 6.23 4.23
C LYS A 65 3.20 5.61 5.63
N PHE A 66 2.32 4.65 5.95
CA PHE A 66 2.19 4.06 7.29
C PHE A 66 1.91 5.08 8.40
N ARG A 67 1.19 6.17 8.09
CA ARG A 67 0.82 7.23 9.04
C ARG A 67 -0.64 7.08 9.47
N PHE A 68 -0.88 6.18 10.41
CA PHE A 68 -2.24 5.81 10.85
C PHE A 68 -2.74 6.61 12.05
N ASN A 69 -2.28 7.85 12.25
CA ASN A 69 -2.84 8.76 13.26
C ASN A 69 -3.41 10.01 12.55
N PRO A 70 -4.74 10.25 12.58
CA PRO A 70 -5.77 9.35 13.12
C PRO A 70 -5.87 8.04 12.34
N PHE A 71 -6.29 6.98 13.03
CA PHE A 71 -6.58 5.68 12.43
C PHE A 71 -7.77 5.80 11.47
N PRO A 72 -7.85 5.03 10.37
CA PRO A 72 -8.97 5.10 9.44
C PRO A 72 -10.33 4.97 10.15
N SER A 73 -11.22 5.91 9.85
CA SER A 73 -12.61 5.90 10.29
C SER A 73 -13.43 4.91 9.46
N ARG A 74 -14.58 4.48 10.01
CA ARG A 74 -15.53 3.62 9.27
C ARG A 74 -15.98 4.24 7.96
N ARG A 75 -16.16 5.57 7.91
CA ARG A 75 -16.56 6.29 6.70
C ARG A 75 -15.46 6.26 5.64
N GLU A 76 -14.22 6.51 6.01
CA GLU A 76 -13.09 6.43 5.08
C GLU A 76 -12.90 5.01 4.54
N LEU A 77 -13.02 3.99 5.41
CA LEU A 77 -12.94 2.58 4.99
C LEU A 77 -14.07 2.22 4.03
N ALA A 78 -15.32 2.56 4.35
CA ALA A 78 -16.47 2.25 3.51
C ALA A 78 -16.38 2.92 2.13
N ALA A 79 -15.96 4.20 2.09
CA ALA A 79 -15.80 4.93 0.83
C ALA A 79 -14.73 4.30 -0.06
N MET A 80 -13.56 3.99 0.51
CA MET A 80 -12.48 3.36 -0.24
C MET A 80 -12.79 1.93 -0.64
N ALA A 81 -13.41 1.15 0.26
CA ALA A 81 -13.80 -0.22 -0.03
C ALA A 81 -14.78 -0.28 -1.21
N LYS A 82 -15.77 0.62 -1.25
CA LYS A 82 -16.67 0.77 -2.40
C LYS A 82 -15.92 1.11 -3.69
N LEU A 83 -14.97 2.04 -3.63
CA LEU A 83 -14.18 2.46 -4.80
C LEU A 83 -13.35 1.31 -5.37
N VAL A 84 -12.74 0.50 -4.51
CA VAL A 84 -11.85 -0.61 -4.88
C VAL A 84 -12.53 -1.97 -4.84
N GLY A 85 -13.86 -2.01 -4.86
CA GLY A 85 -14.65 -3.24 -4.97
C GLY A 85 -14.39 -4.28 -3.87
N LEU A 86 -14.01 -3.84 -2.67
CA LEU A 86 -13.80 -4.67 -1.50
C LEU A 86 -14.87 -4.39 -0.44
N ASP A 87 -14.97 -5.27 0.55
CA ASP A 87 -15.62 -4.94 1.81
C ASP A 87 -14.67 -4.16 2.74
N ALA A 88 -15.26 -3.38 3.66
CA ALA A 88 -14.50 -2.52 4.56
C ALA A 88 -13.63 -3.31 5.55
N GLU A 89 -14.01 -4.55 5.89
CA GLU A 89 -13.26 -5.39 6.84
C GLU A 89 -12.01 -5.99 6.16
N ARG A 90 -12.10 -6.41 4.90
CA ARG A 90 -10.94 -6.81 4.09
C ARG A 90 -9.97 -5.66 3.90
N LEU A 91 -10.47 -4.44 3.67
CA LEU A 91 -9.62 -3.25 3.61
C LEU A 91 -8.94 -2.99 4.96
N LEU A 92 -9.69 -3.09 6.07
CA LEU A 92 -9.18 -2.91 7.43
C LEU A 92 -8.11 -3.95 7.80
N ALA A 93 -8.23 -5.19 7.34
CA ALA A 93 -7.28 -6.27 7.62
C ALA A 93 -5.86 -6.01 7.10
N MET A 94 -5.70 -5.09 6.15
CA MET A 94 -4.38 -4.67 5.62
C MET A 94 -3.71 -3.57 6.44
N PHE A 95 -4.39 -3.02 7.45
CA PHE A 95 -3.83 -2.09 8.43
C PHE A 95 -3.21 -2.86 9.61
N PRO A 96 -2.25 -2.26 10.34
CA PRO A 96 -1.86 -2.80 11.63
C PRO A 96 -3.06 -2.75 12.60
N PRO A 97 -3.20 -3.71 13.53
CA PRO A 97 -4.13 -3.57 14.63
C PRO A 97 -3.81 -2.29 15.44
N LYS A 98 -4.84 -1.57 15.90
CA LYS A 98 -4.69 -0.25 16.57
C LYS A 98 -3.67 -0.23 17.72
N ALA A 99 -3.56 -1.32 18.46
CA ALA A 99 -2.70 -1.44 19.63
C ALA A 99 -1.24 -1.81 19.30
N ILE A 100 -0.93 -2.09 18.04
CA ILE A 100 0.40 -2.58 17.63
C ILE A 100 1.22 -1.43 17.04
N PRO A 101 2.32 -1.01 17.70
CA PRO A 101 3.22 -0.01 17.16
C PRO A 101 3.88 -0.46 15.85
N THR A 102 4.03 0.48 14.91
CA THR A 102 4.67 0.23 13.62
C THR A 102 5.88 1.12 13.38
N VAL A 103 6.91 0.56 12.75
CA VAL A 103 8.04 1.30 12.19
C VAL A 103 7.58 2.01 10.92
N ASN A 104 7.43 3.33 10.96
CA ASN A 104 7.03 4.16 9.81
C ASN A 104 8.18 4.95 9.16
N ARG A 105 9.37 4.94 9.76
CA ARG A 105 10.57 5.64 9.28
C ARG A 105 11.34 4.91 8.18
N SER A 106 11.02 3.63 7.96
CA SER A 106 11.70 2.78 6.99
C SER A 106 10.80 1.65 6.55
N THR A 107 10.79 1.36 5.26
CA THR A 107 10.18 0.13 4.74
C THR A 107 11.06 -1.06 5.11
N ARG A 108 10.45 -2.15 5.55
CA ARG A 108 11.14 -3.41 5.86
C ARG A 108 10.74 -4.48 4.87
N LEU A 109 11.70 -5.33 4.49
CA LEU A 109 11.53 -6.32 3.44
C LEU A 109 12.20 -7.64 3.84
N CYS A 110 11.51 -8.75 3.56
CA CYS A 110 12.13 -10.06 3.38
C CYS A 110 12.19 -10.38 1.88
N GLY A 111 13.39 -10.42 1.30
CA GLY A 111 13.57 -10.75 -0.12
C GLY A 111 13.19 -12.19 -0.46
N ALA A 112 13.23 -13.11 0.52
CA ALA A 112 12.81 -14.51 0.32
C ALA A 112 11.27 -14.60 0.22
N CYS A 113 10.54 -14.02 1.18
CA CYS A 113 9.08 -13.89 1.06
C CYS A 113 8.66 -13.19 -0.23
N TYR A 114 9.36 -12.12 -0.61
CA TYR A 114 9.03 -11.38 -1.82
C TYR A 114 9.31 -12.20 -3.10
N ALA A 115 10.25 -13.15 -3.04
CA ALA A 115 10.49 -14.08 -4.13
C ALA A 115 9.41 -15.15 -4.25
N GLU A 116 8.81 -15.57 -3.14
CA GLU A 116 7.67 -16.50 -3.12
C GLU A 116 6.39 -15.84 -3.63
N ALA A 117 6.11 -14.64 -3.15
CA ALA A 117 4.97 -13.84 -3.58
C ALA A 117 5.33 -12.34 -3.54
N PRO A 118 5.16 -11.60 -4.65
CA PRO A 118 5.68 -10.24 -4.79
C PRO A 118 4.77 -9.21 -4.10
N TYR A 119 4.67 -9.29 -2.77
CA TYR A 119 3.98 -8.29 -1.96
C TYR A 119 4.68 -7.99 -0.65
N HIS A 120 4.41 -6.79 -0.13
CA HIS A 120 4.86 -6.40 1.19
C HIS A 120 3.85 -6.85 2.25
N ARG A 121 4.32 -7.56 3.28
CA ARG A 121 3.48 -7.98 4.42
C ARG A 121 3.37 -6.89 5.48
N MET A 122 2.18 -6.65 6.01
CA MET A 122 1.96 -5.63 7.05
C MET A 122 2.80 -5.92 8.30
N GLU A 123 2.92 -7.19 8.68
CA GLU A 123 3.67 -7.66 9.85
C GLU A 123 5.15 -7.27 9.83
N TRP A 124 5.74 -7.09 8.64
CA TRP A 124 7.11 -6.62 8.53
C TRP A 124 7.31 -5.24 9.13
N GLN A 125 6.24 -4.46 9.31
CA GLN A 125 6.30 -3.12 9.89
C GLN A 125 5.95 -3.06 11.37
N PHE A 126 5.65 -4.17 12.05
CA PHE A 126 5.45 -4.14 13.52
C PHE A 126 6.78 -4.00 14.27
N GLU A 127 6.85 -3.17 15.31
CA GLU A 127 8.10 -2.97 16.09
C GLU A 127 8.59 -4.24 16.81
N THR A 128 7.66 -5.15 17.08
CA THR A 128 7.90 -6.48 17.66
C THR A 128 8.54 -7.44 16.65
N THR A 129 8.31 -7.27 15.35
CA THR A 129 8.89 -8.13 14.31
C THR A 129 10.39 -7.85 14.17
N LYS A 130 11.21 -8.74 14.74
CA LYS A 130 12.67 -8.60 14.74
C LYS A 130 13.35 -9.23 13.52
N GLY A 131 12.66 -10.15 12.84
CA GLY A 131 13.09 -10.80 11.61
C GLY A 131 11.92 -11.49 10.92
N CYS A 132 12.18 -12.12 9.78
CA CYS A 132 11.21 -12.97 9.11
C CYS A 132 11.16 -14.34 9.78
N ASP A 133 10.01 -14.69 10.31
CA ASP A 133 9.68 -15.98 10.92
C ASP A 133 9.69 -17.15 9.92
N ARG A 134 9.29 -16.91 8.67
CA ARG A 134 9.25 -17.93 7.61
C ARG A 134 10.63 -18.35 7.13
N HIS A 135 11.54 -17.37 6.95
CA HIS A 135 12.85 -17.61 6.33
C HIS A 135 14.03 -17.51 7.30
N GLN A 136 13.78 -17.10 8.54
CA GLN A 136 14.82 -16.87 9.56
C GLN A 136 15.90 -15.89 9.05
N LEU A 137 15.44 -14.81 8.39
CA LEU A 137 16.27 -13.75 7.82
C LEU A 137 15.95 -12.42 8.49
N ARG A 138 16.97 -11.58 8.71
CA ARG A 138 16.75 -10.21 9.18
C ARG A 138 16.01 -9.42 8.12
N LEU A 139 14.95 -8.72 8.51
CA LEU A 139 14.27 -7.78 7.63
C LEU A 139 15.23 -6.64 7.29
N ILE A 140 15.37 -6.34 6.01
CA ILE A 140 16.23 -5.25 5.52
C ILE A 140 15.40 -4.01 5.25
N SER A 141 15.99 -2.84 5.46
CA SER A 141 15.41 -1.54 5.09
C SER A 141 16.23 -0.76 4.08
N ARG A 142 17.37 -1.34 3.67
CA ARG A 142 18.29 -0.77 2.68
C ARG A 142 18.73 -1.86 1.71
N CYS A 143 19.00 -1.46 0.47
CA CYS A 143 19.45 -2.34 -0.59
C CYS A 143 20.82 -2.95 -0.21
N PRO A 144 20.96 -4.29 -0.19
CA PRO A 144 22.21 -4.93 0.21
C PRO A 144 23.33 -4.83 -0.85
N ALA A 145 23.10 -4.14 -1.98
CA ALA A 145 24.09 -3.92 -3.01
C ALA A 145 24.66 -2.50 -3.04
N CYS A 146 23.81 -1.49 -2.86
CA CYS A 146 24.18 -0.09 -2.99
C CYS A 146 23.79 0.76 -1.78
N ASP A 147 23.23 0.14 -0.74
CA ASP A 147 22.81 0.78 0.51
C ASP A 147 21.73 1.85 0.33
N GLU A 148 21.05 1.92 -0.81
CA GLU A 148 19.90 2.82 -0.99
C GLU A 148 18.74 2.43 -0.08
N LYS A 149 17.96 3.39 0.43
CA LYS A 149 16.76 3.05 1.22
C LYS A 149 15.76 2.27 0.36
N ILE A 150 15.11 1.28 0.95
CA ILE A 150 13.99 0.62 0.27
C ILE A 150 12.81 1.61 0.23
N PRO A 151 12.23 1.88 -0.96
CA PRO A 151 11.13 2.83 -1.12
C PRO A 151 9.86 2.38 -0.40
N LEU A 152 8.83 3.24 -0.35
CA LEU A 152 7.54 2.86 0.23
C LEU A 152 6.94 1.68 -0.55
N PRO A 153 6.20 0.76 0.09
CA PRO A 153 5.59 -0.36 -0.63
C PRO A 153 4.64 0.05 -1.74
N SER A 154 3.99 1.23 -1.62
CA SER A 154 3.17 1.79 -2.70
C SER A 154 3.96 2.17 -3.96
N GLU A 155 5.29 2.21 -3.89
CA GLU A 155 6.20 2.59 -4.99
C GLU A 155 6.91 1.36 -5.59
N TRP A 156 6.47 0.13 -5.26
CA TRP A 156 7.13 -1.13 -5.65
C TRP A 156 6.69 -1.67 -7.02
N GLU A 157 6.29 -0.80 -7.96
CA GLU A 157 5.80 -1.18 -9.29
C GLU A 157 6.68 -2.25 -9.98
N ASN A 158 8.00 -2.06 -9.94
CA ASN A 158 8.97 -2.96 -10.55
C ASN A 158 9.66 -3.93 -9.56
N GLY A 159 9.32 -3.85 -8.26
CA GLY A 159 9.92 -4.69 -7.21
C GLY A 159 11.45 -4.66 -7.19
N GLN A 160 12.06 -3.47 -7.29
CA GLN A 160 13.51 -3.30 -7.40
C GLN A 160 14.02 -2.05 -6.68
N CYS A 161 15.31 -2.04 -6.36
CA CYS A 161 15.98 -0.85 -5.85
C CYS A 161 15.93 0.29 -6.88
N SER A 162 15.50 1.47 -6.45
CA SER A 162 15.40 2.69 -7.28
C SER A 162 16.74 3.21 -7.78
N LYS A 163 17.85 2.84 -7.14
CA LYS A 163 19.20 3.32 -7.50
C LYS A 163 19.98 2.34 -8.37
N CYS A 164 20.08 1.07 -7.98
CA CYS A 164 20.92 0.09 -8.69
C CYS A 164 20.14 -0.97 -9.47
N GLY A 165 18.80 -0.95 -9.43
CA GLY A 165 17.97 -1.93 -10.14
C GLY A 165 18.02 -3.35 -9.57
N MET A 166 18.69 -3.60 -8.43
CA MET A 166 18.65 -4.91 -7.78
C MET A 166 17.20 -5.28 -7.42
N ARG A 167 16.70 -6.37 -8.00
CA ARG A 167 15.36 -6.89 -7.74
C ARG A 167 15.21 -7.34 -6.28
N PHE A 168 14.11 -7.01 -5.63
CA PHE A 168 13.82 -7.39 -4.24
C PHE A 168 13.86 -8.91 -4.04
N ARG A 169 13.34 -9.68 -5.00
CA ARG A 169 13.38 -11.15 -4.99
C ARG A 169 14.78 -11.77 -4.95
N THR A 170 15.82 -11.03 -5.30
CA THR A 170 17.21 -11.53 -5.26
C THR A 170 17.96 -11.09 -4.01
N MET A 171 17.40 -10.16 -3.21
CA MET A 171 18.05 -9.62 -2.01
C MET A 171 18.25 -10.68 -0.91
N ALA A 172 17.44 -11.74 -0.89
CA ALA A 172 17.55 -12.85 0.05
C ALA A 172 18.99 -13.41 0.13
N LYS A 173 19.68 -13.49 -1.00
CA LYS A 173 21.07 -14.00 -1.10
C LYS A 173 22.09 -13.18 -0.29
N LYS A 174 21.73 -11.95 0.08
CA LYS A 174 22.58 -11.03 0.84
C LYS A 174 22.00 -10.67 2.21
N GLN A 175 20.86 -11.25 2.60
CA GLN A 175 20.28 -11.05 3.92
C GLN A 175 20.98 -11.91 4.96
N LYS A 176 21.22 -11.33 6.14
CA LYS A 176 21.78 -12.05 7.29
C LYS A 176 20.70 -12.88 7.97
N ARG A 177 21.08 -13.98 8.62
CA ARG A 177 20.19 -14.75 9.49
C ARG A 177 19.71 -13.88 10.66
N TYR A 178 18.44 -14.06 11.03
CA TYR A 178 17.79 -13.43 12.17
C TYR A 178 18.11 -14.21 13.44
#